data_AF-A0A2A4YXJ3-F1
#
_entry.id   AF-A0A2A4YXJ3-F1
#
_cell.length_a   1.000
_cell.length_b   1.000
_cell.length_c   1.000
_cell.angle_alpha   90.00
_cell.angle_beta   90.00
_cell.angle_gamma   90.00
#
_symmetry.space_group_name_H-M   'P 1'
#
loop_
_entity.id
_entity.type
_entity.pdbx_description
1 polymer ?
#
loop_
_entity_poly.entity_id
_entity_poly.type
_entity_poly.pdbx_seq_one_letter_code
_entity_poly.pdbx_strand_id
1 'polypeptide(L)' 'MESKISRKRHIAKTITWRIVASATTFGLAWLFFKEDPHVAEKATGIAIAESAIKMIFYYFHERAWYKYNALK' A
#
# COMPACT_ATOMS: atom_id res chain seq x y z
N MET A 1 13.55 23.48 -18.83
CA MET A 1 14.28 22.39 -18.15
C MET A 1 13.31 21.71 -17.17
N GLU A 2 12.37 20.90 -17.67
CA GLU A 2 11.12 20.50 -16.96
C GLU A 2 11.00 18.98 -16.72
N SER A 3 12.07 18.18 -16.86
CA SER A 3 11.93 16.70 -16.96
C SER A 3 12.63 15.86 -15.89
N LYS A 4 13.36 16.45 -14.94
CA LYS A 4 14.09 15.70 -13.90
C LYS A 4 13.33 15.57 -12.58
N ILE A 5 12.56 16.57 -12.17
CA ILE A 5 11.79 16.54 -10.91
C ILE A 5 10.65 15.52 -11.00
N SER A 6 9.97 15.47 -12.15
CA SER A 6 8.89 14.51 -12.42
C SER A 6 9.36 13.05 -12.29
N ARG A 7 10.43 12.64 -13.00
CA ARG A 7 10.91 11.23 -12.97
C ARG A 7 11.33 10.76 -11.58
N LYS A 8 12.10 11.57 -10.83
CA LYS A 8 12.51 11.24 -9.46
C LYS A 8 11.29 11.10 -8.53
N ARG A 9 10.28 11.95 -8.69
CA ARG A 9 9.02 11.88 -7.94
C ARG A 9 8.23 10.62 -8.26
N HIS A 10 8.08 10.25 -9.54
CA HIS A 10 7.39 9.02 -9.92
C HIS A 10 8.07 7.78 -9.32
N ILE A 11 9.40 7.72 -9.35
CA ILE A 11 10.16 6.62 -8.72
C ILE A 11 9.93 6.61 -7.20
N ALA A 12 10.01 7.75 -6.52
CA ALA A 12 9.75 7.84 -5.09
C ALA A 12 8.31 7.44 -4.72
N LYS A 13 7.30 7.85 -5.50
CA LYS A 13 5.90 7.43 -5.34
C LYS A 13 5.76 5.91 -5.47
N THR A 14 6.42 5.31 -6.46
CA THR A 14 6.40 3.86 -6.66
C THR A 14 7.06 3.13 -5.49
N ILE A 15 8.25 3.55 -5.05
CA ILE A 15 8.96 2.90 -3.94
C ILE A 15 8.14 3.01 -2.65
N THR A 16 7.64 4.20 -2.31
CA THR A 16 6.81 4.41 -1.13
C THR A 16 5.54 3.57 -1.16
N TRP A 17 4.87 3.48 -2.32
CA TRP A 17 3.71 2.62 -2.47
C TRP A 17 4.05 1.13 -2.31
N ARG A 18 5.16 0.67 -2.87
CA ARG A 18 5.59 -0.73 -2.76
C ARG A 18 5.89 -1.11 -1.31
N ILE A 19 6.56 -0.25 -0.54
CA ILE A 19 6.83 -0.50 0.87
C ILE A 19 5.51 -0.66 1.66
N VAL A 20 4.56 0.26 1.48
CA VAL A 20 3.26 0.23 2.18
C VAL A 20 2.45 -1.02 1.78
N ALA A 21 2.35 -1.31 0.49
CA ALA A 21 1.60 -2.45 -0.01
C ALA A 21 2.22 -3.79 0.46
N SER A 22 3.54 -3.93 0.40
CA SER A 22 4.25 -5.13 0.88
C SER A 22 4.12 -5.29 2.39
N ALA A 23 4.27 -4.22 3.17
CA ALA A 23 4.07 -4.26 4.62
C ALA A 23 2.64 -4.69 4.99
N THR A 24 1.64 -4.23 4.23
CA THR A 24 0.23 -4.61 4.44
C THR A 24 0.04 -6.12 4.23
N THR A 25 0.52 -6.67 3.10
CA THR A 25 0.44 -8.11 2.83
C THR A 25 1.23 -8.93 3.83
N PHE A 26 2.43 -8.50 4.21
CA PHE A 26 3.25 -9.21 5.18
C PHE A 26 2.63 -9.19 6.58
N GLY A 27 2.04 -8.06 6.99
CA GLY A 27 1.33 -7.92 8.26
C GLY A 27 0.07 -8.79 8.32
N LEU A 28 -0.71 -8.84 7.24
CA LEU A 28 -1.85 -9.74 7.13
C LEU A 28 -1.39 -11.20 7.14
N ALA A 29 -0.40 -11.57 6.33
CA ALA A 29 0.17 -12.92 6.34
C ALA A 29 0.62 -13.32 7.74
N TRP A 30 1.39 -12.48 8.43
CA TRP A 30 1.83 -12.75 9.81
C TRP A 30 0.66 -12.94 10.77
N LEU A 31 -0.38 -12.12 10.68
CA LEU A 31 -1.60 -12.25 11.50
C LEU A 31 -2.34 -13.56 11.23
N PHE A 32 -2.42 -14.01 9.97
CA PHE A 32 -3.21 -15.19 9.59
C PHE A 32 -2.45 -16.51 9.71
N PHE A 33 -1.15 -16.53 9.40
CA PHE A 33 -0.34 -17.75 9.48
C PHE A 33 -0.06 -18.21 10.91
N LYS A 34 -0.29 -17.36 11.92
CA LYS A 34 0.13 -17.65 13.28
C LYS A 34 -0.73 -18.71 13.97
N GLU A 35 -2.05 -18.78 13.77
CA GLU A 35 -2.91 -19.47 14.76
C GLU A 35 -4.16 -20.22 14.26
N ASP A 36 -4.50 -20.30 12.95
CA ASP A 36 -5.82 -20.86 12.56
C ASP A 36 -5.81 -21.89 11.39
N PRO A 37 -6.22 -23.16 11.62
CA PRO A 37 -6.30 -24.18 10.57
C PRO A 37 -7.41 -23.94 9.53
N HIS A 38 -8.36 -23.04 9.78
CA HIS A 38 -9.44 -22.68 8.83
C HIS A 38 -9.08 -21.48 7.93
N VAL A 39 -7.79 -21.13 7.82
CA VAL A 39 -7.31 -20.03 6.96
C VAL A 39 -7.79 -20.15 5.52
N ALA A 40 -7.86 -21.37 4.97
CA ALA A 40 -8.26 -21.61 3.59
C ALA A 40 -9.72 -21.20 3.31
N GLU A 41 -10.63 -21.43 4.26
CA GLU A 41 -12.05 -21.07 4.11
C GLU A 41 -12.28 -19.56 4.19
N LYS A 42 -11.43 -18.84 4.95
CA LYS A 42 -11.51 -17.39 5.12
C LYS A 42 -10.66 -16.61 4.12
N ALA A 43 -9.86 -17.29 3.29
CA ALA A 43 -8.89 -16.68 2.38
C ALA A 43 -9.52 -15.65 1.41
N THR A 44 -10.72 -15.93 0.89
CA THR A 44 -11.42 -15.01 -0.02
C THR A 44 -11.79 -13.70 0.68
N GLY A 45 -12.31 -13.77 1.92
CA GLY A 45 -12.64 -12.59 2.70
C GLY A 45 -11.40 -11.76 3.04
N ILE A 46 -10.28 -12.44 3.31
CA ILE A 46 -8.99 -11.80 3.57
C ILE A 46 -8.46 -11.11 2.32
N ALA A 47 -8.55 -11.73 1.15
CA ALA A 47 -8.10 -11.12 -0.11
C ALA A 47 -8.92 -9.86 -0.46
N ILE A 48 -10.23 -9.88 -0.21
CA ILE A 48 -11.10 -8.72 -0.36
C ILE A 48 -10.73 -7.64 0.66
N ALA A 49 -10.54 -7.99 1.93
CA ALA A 49 -10.15 -7.07 2.98
C ALA A 49 -8.77 -6.44 2.70
N GLU A 50 -7.78 -7.24 2.28
CA GLU A 50 -6.46 -6.77 1.86
C GLU A 50 -6.59 -5.76 0.71
N SER A 51 -7.38 -6.07 -0.31
CA SER A 51 -7.61 -5.17 -1.43
C SER A 51 -8.24 -3.85 -0.99
N ALA A 52 -9.26 -3.90 -0.13
CA ALA A 52 -9.91 -2.71 0.42
C ALA A 52 -8.95 -1.87 1.27
N ILE A 53 -8.16 -2.49 2.16
CA ILE A 53 -7.15 -1.81 2.98
C ILE A 53 -6.10 -1.14 2.10
N LYS A 54 -5.62 -1.82 1.06
CA LYS A 54 -4.69 -1.24 0.08
C LYS A 54 -5.31 -0.04 -0.64
N MET A 55 -6.59 -0.10 -1.04
CA MET A 55 -7.25 1.05 -1.65
C MET A 55 -7.30 2.27 -0.71
N ILE A 56 -7.61 2.04 0.57
CA ILE A 56 -7.62 3.10 1.59
C ILE A 56 -6.21 3.70 1.76
N PHE A 57 -5.19 2.86 1.93
CA PHE A 57 -3.81 3.32 2.03
C PHE A 57 -3.32 4.04 0.77
N TYR A 58 -3.73 3.59 -0.41
CA TYR A 58 -3.41 4.28 -1.67
C TYR A 58 -4.01 5.68 -1.71
N TYR A 59 -5.26 5.84 -1.29
CA TYR A 59 -5.90 7.16 -1.20
C TYR A 59 -5.13 8.10 -0.26
N PHE A 60 -4.75 7.63 0.93
CA PHE A 60 -3.95 8.43 1.87
C PHE A 60 -2.54 8.71 1.36
N HIS A 61 -1.91 7.75 0.68
CA HIS A 61 -0.60 7.92 0.04
C HIS A 61 -0.65 9.04 -1.01
N GLU A 62 -1.61 9.00 -1.93
CA GLU A 62 -1.79 10.05 -2.94
C GLU A 62 -2.11 11.39 -2.28
N ARG A 63 -2.93 11.41 -1.22
CA ARG A 63 -3.28 12.64 -0.48
C ARG A 63 -2.07 13.24 0.22
N ALA A 64 -1.18 12.43 0.80
CA ALA A 64 0.07 12.88 1.40
C ALA A 64 1.01 13.47 0.35
N TRP A 65 1.13 12.82 -0.82
CA TRP A 65 1.89 13.35 -1.95
C TRP A 65 1.31 14.65 -2.51
N TYR A 66 -0.01 14.80 -2.52
CA TYR A 66 -0.68 16.03 -2.93
C TYR A 66 -0.39 17.18 -1.94
N LYS A 67 -0.53 16.93 -0.64
CA LYS A 67 -0.19 17.93 0.40
C LYS A 67 1.28 18.33 0.36
N TYR A 68 2.20 17.37 0.22
CA TYR A 68 3.63 17.66 0.09
C TYR A 68 3.95 18.52 -1.14
N ASN A 69 3.20 18.35 -2.23
CA ASN A 69 3.35 19.15 -3.44
C ASN A 69 2.66 20.53 -3.35
N ALA A 70 1.70 20.71 -2.44
CA ALA A 70 1.01 21.99 -2.22
C ALA A 70 1.72 22.86 -1.17
N LEU A 71 2.57 22.26 -0.34
CA LEU A 71 3.40 22.94 0.67
C LEU A 71 4.75 23.45 0.12
N LYS A 72 5.00 23.28 -1.18
CA LYS A 72 6.23 23.66 -1.86
C LYS A 72 5.90 24.53 -3.07
#